data_AF-A0A920S282-F1
#
_entry.id   AF-A0A920S282-F1
#
_cell.length_a   1.000
_cell.length_b   1.000
_cell.length_c   1.000
_cell.angle_alpha   90.00
_cell.angle_beta   90.00
_cell.angle_gamma   90.00
#
_symmetry.space_group_name_H-M   'P 1'
#
loop_
_entity.id
_entity.type
_entity.pdbx_description
1 polymer ?
#
loop_
_entity_poly.entity_id
_entity_poly.type
_entity_poly.pdbx_seq_one_letter_code
_entity_poly.pdbx_strand_id
1 'polypeptide(L)'
;MPAGLAGLVIAGVFAAAMSSLDSSMHSIATAFTTDFLSKDRDSKSLLKLAKRITLILGVLGTVSAIYIASQDSKNLWDTLMGYVGLILGTLGGLFTLAIFTNRTASVHAWTGVIVAAAVLYYVKFHTDAHTLTIGAVGTLTCFLSGWIASLIIPAKIKNLDGLTWTKLNHN
;
A
#
# COMPACT_ATOMS: atom_id res chain seq x y z
N MET A 1 -3.71 -25.50 -29.12
CA MET A 1 -3.78 -26.49 -28.02
C MET A 1 -4.94 -27.44 -28.28
N PRO A 2 -4.88 -28.72 -27.84
CA PRO A 2 -6.00 -29.65 -27.96
C PRO A 2 -7.25 -29.15 -27.23
N ALA A 3 -8.44 -29.42 -27.77
CA ALA A 3 -9.70 -29.15 -27.10
C ALA A 3 -9.76 -29.96 -25.78
N GLY A 4 -10.00 -29.31 -24.65
CA GLY A 4 -9.87 -29.89 -23.31
C GLY A 4 -8.72 -29.29 -22.51
N LEU A 5 -7.48 -29.36 -23.04
CA LEU A 5 -6.32 -28.71 -22.41
C LEU A 5 -6.44 -27.18 -22.42
N ALA A 6 -6.99 -26.61 -23.49
CA ALA A 6 -7.29 -25.18 -23.54
C ALA A 6 -8.26 -24.75 -22.42
N GLY A 7 -9.28 -25.56 -22.14
CA GLY A 7 -10.24 -25.30 -21.07
C GLY A 7 -9.60 -25.42 -19.68
N LEU A 8 -8.75 -26.42 -19.47
CA LEU A 8 -7.98 -26.59 -18.23
C LEU A 8 -7.09 -25.37 -17.95
N VAL A 9 -6.40 -24.85 -18.98
CA VAL A 9 -5.53 -23.66 -18.84
C VAL A 9 -6.33 -22.43 -18.46
N ILE A 10 -7.46 -22.17 -19.14
CA ILE A 10 -8.32 -21.02 -18.83
C ILE A 10 -8.85 -21.13 -17.40
N ALA A 11 -9.30 -22.32 -16.98
CA ALA A 11 -9.75 -22.56 -15.60
C ALA A 11 -8.64 -22.30 -14.58
N GLY A 12 -7.40 -22.74 -14.86
CA GLY A 12 -6.23 -22.48 -14.02
C GLY A 12 -5.90 -20.99 -13.88
N VAL A 13 -5.98 -20.22 -14.97
CA VAL A 13 -5.75 -18.77 -14.95
C VAL A 13 -6.80 -18.05 -14.09
N PHE A 14 -8.08 -18.41 -14.25
CA PHE A 14 -9.14 -17.84 -13.42
C PHE A 14 -8.97 -18.20 -11.93
N ALA A 15 -8.60 -19.45 -11.63
CA ALA A 15 -8.34 -19.88 -10.26
C ALA A 15 -7.19 -19.10 -9.62
N ALA A 16 -6.08 -18.90 -10.34
CA ALA A 16 -4.93 -18.13 -9.85
C ALA A 16 -5.28 -16.64 -9.62
N ALA A 17 -6.02 -16.03 -10.55
CA ALA A 17 -6.49 -14.65 -10.42
C ALA A 17 -7.44 -14.49 -9.22
N MET A 18 -8.39 -15.41 -9.05
CA MET A 18 -9.36 -15.39 -7.96
C MET A 18 -8.68 -15.53 -6.59
N SER A 19 -7.65 -16.36 -6.45
CA SER A 19 -6.90 -16.51 -5.20
C SER A 19 -6.20 -15.22 -4.77
N SER A 20 -5.61 -14.48 -5.73
CA SER A 20 -4.97 -13.20 -5.47
C SER A 20 -5.99 -12.12 -5.08
N LEU A 21 -7.14 -12.09 -5.78
CA LEU A 21 -8.23 -11.17 -5.50
C LEU A 21 -8.86 -11.44 -4.12
N ASP A 22 -9.13 -12.70 -3.78
CA ASP A 22 -9.70 -13.08 -2.49
C ASP A 22 -8.79 -12.65 -1.33
N SER A 23 -7.49 -12.94 -1.44
CA SER A 23 -6.49 -12.54 -0.44
C SER A 23 -6.43 -11.02 -0.26
N SER A 24 -6.51 -10.26 -1.35
CA SER A 24 -6.49 -8.79 -1.33
C SER A 24 -7.76 -8.22 -0.68
N MET A 25 -8.93 -8.73 -1.07
CA MET A 25 -10.22 -8.30 -0.52
C MET A 25 -10.34 -8.65 0.96
N HIS A 26 -9.88 -9.83 1.36
CA HIS A 26 -9.86 -10.25 2.75
C HIS A 26 -8.95 -9.35 3.59
N SER A 27 -7.74 -9.07 3.11
CA SER A 27 -6.78 -8.20 3.80
C SER A 27 -7.33 -6.79 4.02
N ILE A 28 -7.98 -6.20 3.00
CA ILE A 28 -8.57 -4.85 3.12
C ILE A 28 -9.76 -4.85 4.09
N ALA A 29 -10.64 -5.85 4.02
CA ALA A 29 -11.77 -5.96 4.94
C ALA A 29 -11.32 -6.14 6.40
N THR A 30 -10.30 -6.96 6.63
CA THR A 30 -9.72 -7.16 7.96
C THR A 30 -9.05 -5.87 8.44
N ALA A 31 -8.15 -5.26 7.67
CA ALA A 31 -7.48 -4.02 8.04
C ALA A 31 -8.49 -2.90 8.37
N PHE A 32 -9.54 -2.74 7.57
CA PHE A 32 -10.55 -1.72 7.82
C PHE A 32 -11.35 -1.99 9.11
N THR A 33 -11.70 -3.26 9.37
CA THR A 33 -12.45 -3.61 10.58
C THR A 33 -11.59 -3.56 11.84
N THR A 34 -10.32 -3.98 11.77
CA THR A 34 -9.41 -3.97 12.91
C THR A 34 -8.91 -2.57 13.25
N ASP A 35 -8.54 -1.78 12.25
CA ASP A 35 -7.83 -0.52 12.49
C ASP A 35 -8.79 0.62 12.82
N PHE A 36 -10.00 0.61 12.25
CA PHE A 36 -10.96 1.69 12.45
C PHE A 36 -12.10 1.34 13.42
N LEU A 37 -12.47 0.06 13.56
CA LEU A 37 -13.74 -0.33 14.21
C LEU A 37 -13.61 -1.33 15.37
N SER A 38 -12.43 -1.92 15.61
CA SER A 38 -12.28 -3.03 16.58
C SER A 38 -12.58 -2.65 18.03
N LYS A 39 -12.58 -1.36 18.38
CA LYS A 39 -12.50 -0.94 19.78
C LYS A 39 -13.77 -1.19 20.60
N ASP A 40 -14.94 -1.33 19.98
CA ASP A 40 -16.23 -1.44 20.71
C ASP A 40 -17.37 -2.15 19.93
N ARG A 41 -17.06 -3.17 19.10
CA ARG A 41 -18.08 -3.84 18.26
C ARG A 41 -18.17 -5.35 18.49
N ASP A 42 -19.40 -5.85 18.60
CA ASP A 42 -19.70 -7.29 18.65
C ASP A 42 -19.23 -8.02 17.38
N SER A 43 -18.78 -9.27 17.54
CA SER A 43 -18.21 -10.10 16.46
C SER A 43 -19.18 -10.30 15.29
N LYS A 44 -20.49 -10.40 15.56
CA LYS A 44 -21.51 -10.52 14.50
C LYS A 44 -21.65 -9.23 13.69
N SER A 45 -21.45 -8.08 14.32
CA SER A 45 -21.49 -6.77 13.65
C SER A 45 -20.26 -6.57 12.76
N LEU A 46 -19.08 -6.93 13.26
CA LEU A 46 -17.83 -6.89 12.49
C LEU A 46 -17.91 -7.79 11.25
N LEU A 47 -18.46 -9.01 11.36
CA LEU A 47 -18.63 -9.91 10.22
C LEU A 47 -19.59 -9.33 9.16
N LYS A 48 -20.70 -8.71 9.58
CA LYS A 48 -21.64 -8.05 8.64
C LYS A 48 -20.97 -6.87 7.92
N LEU A 49 -20.16 -6.10 8.63
CA LEU A 49 -19.41 -4.98 8.08
C LEU A 49 -18.34 -5.45 7.10
N ALA A 50 -17.55 -6.47 7.45
CA ALA A 50 -16.57 -7.08 6.56
C ALA A 50 -17.24 -7.52 5.25
N LYS A 51 -18.37 -8.23 5.31
CA LYS A 51 -19.14 -8.62 4.12
C LYS A 51 -19.59 -7.42 3.27
N ARG A 52 -20.03 -6.33 3.89
CA ARG A 52 -20.40 -5.09 3.17
C ARG A 52 -19.19 -4.45 2.49
N ILE A 53 -18.04 -4.39 3.17
CA ILE A 53 -16.80 -3.84 2.62
C ILE A 53 -16.35 -4.68 1.42
N THR A 54 -16.34 -6.00 1.54
CA THR A 54 -16.03 -6.93 0.44
C THR A 54 -16.94 -6.69 -0.76
N LEU A 55 -18.26 -6.54 -0.54
CA LEU A 55 -19.22 -6.24 -1.61
C LEU A 55 -18.90 -4.91 -2.30
N ILE A 56 -18.70 -3.83 -1.52
CA ILE A 56 -18.40 -2.49 -2.04
C ILE A 56 -17.10 -2.53 -2.85
N LEU A 57 -16.06 -3.17 -2.32
CA LEU A 57 -14.76 -3.27 -2.96
C LEU A 57 -14.83 -4.09 -4.26
N GLY A 58 -15.62 -5.16 -4.28
CA GLY A 58 -15.87 -5.95 -5.49
C GLY A 58 -16.60 -5.16 -6.58
N VAL A 59 -17.61 -4.36 -6.21
CA VAL A 59 -18.30 -3.46 -7.15
C VAL A 59 -17.34 -2.39 -7.69
N LEU A 60 -16.59 -1.71 -6.81
CA LEU A 60 -15.61 -0.70 -7.23
C LEU A 60 -14.51 -1.29 -8.12
N GLY A 61 -14.02 -2.49 -7.79
CA GLY A 61 -13.04 -3.22 -8.60
C GLY A 61 -13.58 -3.57 -9.98
N THR A 62 -14.83 -4.04 -10.06
CA THR A 62 -15.49 -4.35 -11.34
C THR A 62 -15.69 -3.11 -12.20
N VAL A 63 -16.16 -2.00 -11.61
CA VAL A 63 -16.31 -0.72 -12.32
C VAL A 63 -14.96 -0.21 -12.82
N SER A 64 -13.92 -0.27 -11.99
CA SER A 64 -12.57 0.14 -12.38
C SER A 64 -11.99 -0.75 -13.48
N ALA A 65 -12.27 -2.06 -13.44
CA ALA A 65 -11.85 -3.00 -14.48
C ALA A 65 -12.52 -2.70 -15.82
N ILE A 66 -13.83 -2.40 -15.83
CA ILE A 66 -14.55 -1.98 -17.04
C ILE A 66 -13.98 -0.67 -17.58
N TYR A 67 -13.70 0.30 -16.69
CA TYR A 67 -13.10 1.57 -17.08
C TYR A 67 -11.72 1.38 -17.75
N ILE A 68 -10.85 0.58 -17.14
CA ILE A 68 -9.51 0.29 -17.70
C ILE A 68 -9.64 -0.50 -19.01
N ALA A 69 -10.55 -1.46 -19.10
CA ALA A 69 -10.78 -2.24 -20.32
C ALA A 69 -11.31 -1.38 -21.48
N SER A 70 -11.99 -0.27 -21.19
CA SER A 70 -12.46 0.69 -22.19
C SER A 70 -11.37 1.61 -22.74
N GLN A 71 -10.26 1.75 -21.99
CA GLN A 71 -9.10 2.50 -22.42
C GLN A 71 -8.18 1.56 -23.20
N ASP A 72 -7.89 1.88 -24.46
CA ASP A 72 -6.97 1.11 -25.32
C ASP A 72 -5.50 1.34 -24.92
N SER A 73 -5.20 1.07 -23.65
CA SER A 73 -3.93 1.36 -23.01
C SER A 73 -2.92 0.29 -23.41
N LYS A 74 -1.92 0.67 -24.20
CA LYS A 74 -0.91 -0.24 -24.76
C LYS A 74 -0.19 -1.11 -23.71
N ASN A 75 0.00 -0.61 -22.47
CA ASN A 75 0.71 -1.33 -21.41
C ASN A 75 -0.01 -1.27 -20.04
N LEU A 76 -0.98 -2.15 -19.79
CA LEU A 76 -1.63 -2.31 -18.47
C LEU A 76 -0.63 -2.65 -17.36
N TRP A 77 0.37 -3.47 -17.69
CA TRP A 77 1.41 -3.90 -16.74
C TRP A 77 2.22 -2.73 -16.20
N ASP A 78 2.67 -1.82 -17.06
CA ASP A 78 3.44 -0.63 -16.65
C ASP A 78 2.62 0.30 -15.78
N THR A 79 1.33 0.45 -16.12
CA THR A 79 0.40 1.26 -15.33
C THR A 79 0.21 0.67 -13.93
N LEU A 80 0.00 -0.64 -13.83
CA LEU A 80 -0.12 -1.36 -12.56
C LEU A 80 1.14 -1.21 -11.71
N MET A 81 2.31 -1.49 -12.29
CA MET A 81 3.59 -1.36 -11.60
C MET A 81 3.86 0.08 -11.16
N GLY A 82 3.35 1.08 -11.89
CA GLY A 82 3.47 2.49 -11.52
C GLY A 82 2.68 2.81 -10.26
N TYR A 83 1.42 2.38 -10.18
CA TYR A 83 0.61 2.55 -8.97
C TYR A 83 1.16 1.76 -7.79
N VAL A 84 1.60 0.52 -8.02
CA VAL A 84 2.25 -0.31 -7.00
C VAL A 84 3.51 0.37 -6.49
N GLY A 85 4.36 0.88 -7.37
CA GLY A 85 5.59 1.60 -7.01
C GLY A 85 5.31 2.88 -6.21
N LEU A 86 4.30 3.67 -6.59
CA LEU A 86 3.90 4.87 -5.85
C LEU A 86 3.48 4.56 -4.41
N ILE A 87 2.64 3.54 -4.21
CA ILE A 87 2.09 3.20 -2.90
C ILE A 87 3.11 2.42 -2.06
N LEU A 88 3.68 1.35 -2.60
CA LEU A 88 4.66 0.53 -1.88
C LEU A 88 5.97 1.26 -1.65
N GLY A 89 6.39 2.14 -2.57
CA GLY A 89 7.60 2.93 -2.43
C GLY A 89 7.52 3.89 -1.23
N THR A 90 6.40 4.62 -1.11
CA THR A 90 6.17 5.53 0.03
C THR A 90 6.01 4.78 1.35
N LEU A 91 5.22 3.70 1.38
CA LEU A 91 5.10 2.85 2.57
C LEU A 91 6.44 2.22 2.97
N GLY A 92 7.22 1.75 2.00
CA GLY A 92 8.56 1.22 2.23
C GLY A 92 9.49 2.26 2.86
N GLY A 93 9.45 3.51 2.39
CA GLY A 93 10.21 4.61 2.99
C GLY A 93 9.76 4.92 4.42
N LEU A 94 8.46 4.89 4.67
CA LEU A 94 7.86 5.10 5.99
C LEU A 94 8.28 4.02 6.99
N PHE A 95 8.21 2.74 6.60
CA PHE A 95 8.64 1.62 7.44
C PHE A 95 10.16 1.63 7.67
N THR A 96 10.93 1.94 6.64
CA THR A 96 12.39 2.09 6.78
C THR A 96 12.72 3.20 7.78
N LEU A 97 12.05 4.35 7.68
CA LEU A 97 12.23 5.45 8.63
C LEU A 97 11.86 5.03 10.06
N ALA A 98 10.75 4.29 10.23
CA ALA A 98 10.30 3.83 11.53
C ALA A 98 11.24 2.80 12.17
N ILE A 99 11.82 1.88 11.39
CA ILE A 99 12.73 0.84 11.88
C ILE A 99 14.10 1.41 12.25
N PHE A 100 14.66 2.27 11.38
CA PHE A 100 16.04 2.75 11.52
C PHE A 100 16.18 4.03 12.37
N THR A 101 15.08 4.73 12.68
CA THR A 101 15.15 6.02 13.40
C THR A 101 14.33 6.02 14.69
N ASN A 102 15.00 6.19 15.83
CA ASN A 102 14.38 6.20 17.17
C ASN A 102 13.69 7.50 17.58
N ARG A 103 13.83 8.56 16.78
CA ARG A 103 13.30 9.90 17.08
C ARG A 103 12.04 10.24 16.28
N THR A 104 11.50 9.28 15.52
CA THR A 104 10.37 9.52 14.62
C THR A 104 9.04 9.45 15.38
N ALA A 105 8.42 10.61 15.63
CA ALA A 105 7.02 10.70 16.04
C ALA A 105 6.10 10.68 14.82
N SER A 106 4.78 10.52 15.03
CA SER A 106 3.79 10.50 13.95
C SER A 106 3.83 11.75 13.07
N VAL A 107 4.23 12.90 13.60
CA VAL A 107 4.36 14.16 12.84
C VAL A 107 5.46 14.07 11.78
N HIS A 108 6.59 13.43 12.09
CA HIS A 108 7.71 13.25 11.14
C HIS A 108 7.34 12.25 10.03
N ALA A 109 6.58 11.21 10.40
CA ALA A 109 6.04 10.25 9.45
C ALA A 109 5.08 10.90 8.45
N TRP A 110 4.12 11.71 8.92
CA TRP A 110 3.16 12.40 8.05
C TRP A 110 3.81 13.44 7.15
N THR A 111 4.78 14.21 7.66
CA THR A 111 5.54 15.16 6.84
C THR A 111 6.33 14.45 5.75
N GLY A 112 6.95 13.30 6.07
CA GLY A 112 7.65 12.48 5.07
C GLY A 112 6.74 11.95 3.97
N VAL A 113 5.53 11.49 4.32
CA VAL A 113 4.53 11.03 3.35
C VAL A 113 4.03 12.17 2.44
N ILE A 114 3.74 13.34 3.01
CA ILE A 114 3.26 14.50 2.22
C ILE A 114 4.32 14.98 1.23
N VAL A 115 5.58 15.09 1.67
CA VAL A 115 6.69 15.50 0.81
C VAL A 115 6.92 14.46 -0.29
N ALA A 116 6.95 13.17 0.06
CA ALA A 116 7.08 12.10 -0.92
C ALA A 116 5.94 12.12 -1.95
N ALA A 117 4.69 12.34 -1.53
CA ALA A 117 3.56 12.45 -2.44
C ALA A 117 3.71 13.63 -3.42
N ALA A 118 4.16 14.80 -2.95
CA ALA A 118 4.41 15.96 -3.79
C ALA A 118 5.54 15.72 -4.80
N VAL A 119 6.65 15.10 -4.37
CA VAL A 119 7.78 14.79 -5.25
C VAL A 119 7.38 13.72 -6.28
N LEU A 120 6.67 12.68 -5.87
CA LEU A 120 6.19 11.64 -6.78
C LEU A 120 5.20 12.20 -7.81
N TYR A 121 4.31 13.11 -7.40
CA TYR A 121 3.43 13.82 -8.32
C TYR A 121 4.28 14.61 -9.34
N TYR A 122 5.27 15.37 -8.88
CA TYR A 122 6.15 16.12 -9.77
C TYR A 122 6.90 15.23 -10.77
N VAL A 123 7.54 14.17 -10.28
CA VAL A 123 8.30 13.21 -11.10
C VAL A 123 7.41 12.52 -12.13
N LYS A 124 6.17 12.17 -11.76
CA LYS A 124 5.22 11.53 -12.69
C LYS A 124 4.80 12.43 -13.85
N PHE A 125 4.77 13.76 -13.65
CA PHE A 125 4.34 14.70 -14.69
C PHE A 125 5.50 15.33 -15.49
N HIS A 126 6.72 15.35 -14.94
CA HIS A 126 7.87 16.03 -15.56
C HIS A 126 8.98 15.09 -16.04
N THR A 127 8.93 13.79 -15.70
CA THR A 127 9.99 12.85 -16.04
C THR A 127 9.41 11.58 -16.67
N ASP A 128 9.95 11.17 -17.81
CA ASP A 128 9.75 9.83 -18.40
C ASP A 128 10.57 8.78 -17.62
N ALA A 129 10.32 8.68 -16.32
CA ALA A 129 11.03 7.78 -15.43
C ALA A 129 10.48 6.36 -15.58
N HIS A 130 11.37 5.37 -15.68
CA HIS A 130 10.95 3.98 -15.73
C HIS A 130 10.22 3.61 -14.43
N THR A 131 9.13 2.87 -14.55
CA THR A 131 8.19 2.50 -13.49
C THR A 131 8.83 2.01 -12.18
N LEU A 132 9.94 1.27 -12.27
CA LEU A 132 10.71 0.78 -11.11
C LEU A 132 11.38 1.90 -10.31
N THR A 133 11.84 2.96 -10.98
CA THR A 133 12.52 4.09 -10.33
C THR A 133 11.56 4.94 -9.51
N ILE A 134 10.28 4.97 -9.86
CA ILE A 134 9.23 5.68 -9.12
C ILE A 134 9.13 5.14 -7.69
N GLY A 135 9.21 3.81 -7.52
CA GLY A 135 9.23 3.19 -6.20
C GLY A 135 10.45 3.61 -5.37
N ALA A 136 11.64 3.55 -5.95
CA ALA A 136 12.88 3.93 -5.29
C ALA A 136 12.90 5.42 -4.88
N VAL A 137 12.46 6.31 -5.77
CA VAL A 137 12.33 7.75 -5.49
C VAL A 137 11.33 7.98 -4.35
N GLY A 138 10.19 7.28 -4.35
CA GLY A 138 9.21 7.36 -3.26
C GLY A 138 9.78 6.94 -1.91
N THR A 139 10.52 5.84 -1.87
CA THR A 139 11.18 5.35 -0.66
C THR A 139 12.23 6.33 -0.14
N LEU A 140 13.13 6.78 -1.00
CA LEU A 140 14.22 7.69 -0.63
C LEU A 140 13.69 9.05 -0.17
N THR A 141 12.74 9.62 -0.91
CA THR A 141 12.17 10.93 -0.58
C THR A 141 11.41 10.88 0.73
N CYS A 142 10.60 9.84 0.98
CA CYS A 142 9.87 9.68 2.24
C CYS A 142 10.83 9.51 3.43
N PHE A 143 11.85 8.66 3.28
CA PHE A 143 12.86 8.43 4.31
C PHE A 143 13.65 9.71 4.64
N LEU A 144 14.21 10.38 3.63
CA LEU A 144 15.04 11.57 3.82
C LEU A 144 14.23 12.73 4.40
N SER A 145 13.04 13.01 3.86
CA SER A 145 12.21 14.12 4.34
C SER A 145 11.71 13.87 5.76
N GLY A 146 11.30 12.64 6.10
CA GLY A 146 10.90 12.28 7.45
C GLY A 146 12.07 12.30 8.45
N TRP A 147 13.28 11.91 8.02
CA TRP A 147 14.47 12.03 8.85
C TRP A 147 14.84 13.49 9.11
N ILE A 148 14.86 14.33 8.07
CA ILE A 148 15.12 15.78 8.20
C ILE A 148 14.08 16.42 9.13
N ALA A 149 12.79 16.10 8.94
CA ALA A 149 11.72 16.59 9.82
C ALA A 149 11.93 16.16 11.28
N SER A 150 12.44 14.95 11.51
CA SER A 150 12.78 14.45 12.85
C SER A 150 13.96 15.17 13.52
N LEU A 151 14.82 15.86 12.76
CA LEU A 151 15.91 16.67 13.30
C LEU A 151 15.46 18.09 13.64
N ILE A 152 14.54 18.64 12.87
CA ILE A 152 14.08 20.03 12.99
C ILE A 152 12.94 20.16 14.01
N ILE A 153 12.02 19.20 14.04
CA ILE A 153 10.79 19.28 14.83
C ILE A 153 10.96 18.46 16.12
N PRO A 154 11.02 19.10 17.30
CA PRO A 154 10.97 18.38 18.57
C PRO A 154 9.52 17.95 18.84
N ALA A 155 9.19 16.69 18.52
CA ALA A 155 7.90 16.10 18.85
C ALA A 155 7.99 15.19 20.08
N LYS A 156 6.90 15.11 20.88
CA LYS A 156 6.79 14.12 21.95
C LYS A 156 6.84 12.72 21.34
N ILE A 157 7.97 12.03 21.55
CA ILE A 157 8.15 10.65 21.15
C ILE A 157 7.28 9.81 22.11
N LYS A 158 6.24 9.17 21.57
CA LYS A 158 5.48 8.14 22.31
C LYS A 158 6.45 7.01 22.64
N ASN A 159 6.33 6.38 23.81
CA ASN A 159 7.36 5.42 24.24
C ASN A 159 7.57 4.30 23.21
N LEU A 160 8.76 4.24 22.59
CA LEU A 160 9.13 3.33 21.49
C LEU A 160 9.89 2.08 21.98
N ASP A 161 9.81 1.75 23.28
CA ASP A 161 10.48 0.59 23.86
C ASP A 161 10.05 -0.70 23.13
N GLY A 162 11.04 -1.44 22.59
CA GLY A 162 10.82 -2.70 21.86
C GLY A 162 10.37 -2.59 20.40
N LEU A 163 10.16 -1.39 19.84
CA LEU A 163 9.68 -1.20 18.45
C LEU A 163 10.79 -0.75 17.47
N THR A 164 12.00 -0.47 17.95
CA THR A 164 13.13 0.03 17.16
C THR A 164 14.38 -0.82 17.41
N TRP A 165 15.18 -1.08 16.37
CA TRP A 165 16.30 -2.04 16.39
C TRP A 165 17.27 -1.82 17.55
N THR A 166 17.60 -0.57 17.87
CA THR A 166 18.50 -0.22 18.97
C THR A 166 17.92 -0.47 20.36
N LYS A 167 16.59 -0.45 20.53
CA LYS A 167 15.93 -0.71 21.83
C LYS A 167 15.58 -2.19 22.02
N LEU A 168 15.73 -3.00 20.98
CA LEU A 168 15.47 -4.43 21.00
C LEU A 168 16.64 -5.24 21.59
N ASN A 169 17.85 -4.67 21.58
CA ASN A 169 19.09 -5.37 21.93
C ASN A 169 19.68 -4.94 23.30
N HIS A 170 18.92 -4.18 24.11
CA HIS A 170 19.37 -3.62 25.39
C HIS A 170 18.49 -4.04 26.61
N ASN A 171 17.65 -5.07 26.43
CA ASN A 171 16.98 -5.80 27.53
C ASN A 171 17.53 -7.22 27.59
#